data_AF-A0A929UXP1-F1
#
_entry.id   AF-A0A929UXP1-F1
#
_cell.length_a   1.000
_cell.length_b   1.000
_cell.length_c   1.000
_cell.angle_alpha   90.00
_cell.angle_beta   90.00
_cell.angle_gamma   90.00
#
_symmetry.space_group_name_H-M   'P 1'
#
loop_
_entity.id
_entity.type
_entity.pdbx_description
1 polymer ?
#
loop_
_entity_poly.entity_id
_entity_poly.type
_entity_poly.pdbx_seq_one_letter_code
_entity_poly.pdbx_strand_id
1 'polypeptide(L)'
;MIFYTKSQKANYTHIHAYAFYDLFLSELKRQNLTDPDFQINVDIDGNVTTWTLDTTNSKIQNLLQNLITHTSFTNHQTSDAIAKICHKNIFKAHLKNSSLLKSELNRIKFQVQKPEITDDSLTSDAIDFIKPRT
;
A
#
# COMPACT_ATOMS: atom_id res chain seq x y z
N MET A 1 0.66 10.98 13.39
CA MET A 1 -0.69 10.57 12.90
C MET A 1 -0.69 9.07 12.70
N ILE A 2 -1.77 8.38 13.06
CA ILE A 2 -1.90 6.93 12.84
C ILE A 2 -3.13 6.67 11.97
N PHE A 3 -2.97 5.85 10.94
CA PHE A 3 -4.05 5.41 10.07
C PHE A 3 -3.96 3.91 9.82
N TYR A 4 -5.09 3.34 9.42
CA TYR A 4 -5.19 1.95 9.04
C TYR A 4 -5.79 1.83 7.64
N THR A 5 -5.37 0.83 6.89
CA THR A 5 -6.03 0.40 5.64
C THR A 5 -6.34 -1.07 5.73
N LYS A 6 -7.52 -1.49 5.23
CA LYS A 6 -7.93 -2.89 5.18
C LYS A 6 -8.51 -3.24 3.81
N SER A 7 -8.32 -4.49 3.41
CA SER A 7 -8.98 -5.09 2.25
C SER A 7 -9.55 -6.46 2.61
N GLN A 8 -10.26 -7.09 1.67
CA GLN A 8 -10.77 -8.45 1.87
C GLN A 8 -9.65 -9.51 1.89
N LYS A 9 -8.53 -9.27 1.18
CA LYS A 9 -7.45 -10.25 0.99
C LYS A 9 -6.08 -9.63 1.22
N ALA A 10 -5.19 -10.34 1.93
CA ALA A 10 -3.88 -9.80 2.31
C ALA A 10 -3.08 -9.26 1.12
N ASN A 11 -3.04 -9.99 0.00
CA ASN A 11 -2.33 -9.54 -1.20
C ASN A 11 -2.77 -8.14 -1.73
N TYR A 12 -4.05 -7.76 -1.65
CA TYR A 12 -4.50 -6.43 -2.05
C TYR A 12 -3.99 -5.35 -1.11
N THR A 13 -4.05 -5.59 0.20
CA THR A 13 -3.51 -4.68 1.21
C THR A 13 -2.01 -4.47 1.02
N HIS A 14 -1.26 -5.54 0.76
CA HIS A 14 0.19 -5.45 0.52
C HIS A 14 0.49 -4.62 -0.74
N ILE A 15 -0.20 -4.85 -1.85
CA ILE A 15 0.00 -4.09 -3.10
C ILE A 15 -0.35 -2.61 -2.88
N HIS A 16 -1.48 -2.32 -2.23
CA HIS A 16 -1.89 -0.95 -1.91
C HIS A 16 -0.83 -0.24 -1.04
N ALA A 17 -0.30 -0.92 -0.03
CA ALA A 17 0.72 -0.34 0.85
C ALA A 17 2.00 0.01 0.11
N TYR A 18 2.53 -0.90 -0.72
CA TYR A 18 3.71 -0.62 -1.53
C TYR A 18 3.46 0.53 -2.52
N ALA A 19 2.34 0.50 -3.24
CA ALA A 19 2.01 1.53 -4.23
C ALA A 19 1.83 2.91 -3.59
N PHE A 20 1.11 2.99 -2.46
CA PHE A 20 0.89 4.25 -1.76
C PHE A 20 2.18 4.81 -1.16
N TYR A 21 3.02 3.96 -0.55
CA TYR A 21 4.29 4.38 0.02
C TYR A 21 5.20 5.02 -1.04
N ASP A 22 5.35 4.36 -2.19
CA ASP A 22 6.15 4.88 -3.30
C ASP A 22 5.57 6.17 -3.89
N LEU A 23 4.24 6.25 -4.03
CA LEU A 23 3.55 7.47 -4.46
C LEU A 23 3.85 8.62 -3.52
N PHE A 24 3.72 8.40 -2.21
CA PHE A 24 3.95 9.44 -1.20
C PHE A 24 5.39 9.94 -1.21
N LEU A 25 6.38 9.04 -1.24
CA LEU A 25 7.79 9.43 -1.31
C LEU A 25 8.12 10.17 -2.61
N SER A 26 7.52 9.74 -3.74
CA SER A 26 7.71 10.41 -5.03
C SER A 26 7.14 11.83 -5.00
N GLU A 27 5.99 12.03 -4.37
CA GLU A 27 5.37 13.35 -4.23
C GLU A 27 6.13 14.28 -3.28
N LEU A 28 6.69 13.75 -2.18
CA LEU A 28 7.60 14.51 -1.32
C LEU A 28 8.78 15.04 -2.12
N LYS A 29 9.42 14.18 -2.91
CA LYS A 29 10.54 14.56 -3.78
C LYS A 29 10.13 15.56 -4.85
N ARG A 30 8.99 15.34 -5.52
CA ARG A 30 8.46 16.23 -6.58
C ARG A 30 8.19 17.63 -6.07
N GLN A 31 7.73 17.75 -4.83
CA GLN A 31 7.40 19.03 -4.19
C GLN A 31 8.58 19.63 -3.40
N ASN A 32 9.76 19.00 -3.46
CA ASN A 32 10.95 19.39 -2.70
C ASN A 32 10.67 19.55 -1.20
N LEU A 33 9.85 18.66 -0.64
CA LEU A 33 9.54 18.61 0.78
C LEU A 33 10.56 17.71 1.47
N THR A 34 11.51 18.33 2.17
CA THR A 34 12.49 17.64 3.02
C THR A 34 12.28 18.05 4.46
N ASP A 35 12.25 17.05 5.34
CA ASP A 35 12.15 17.23 6.78
C ASP A 35 13.02 16.13 7.41
N PRO A 36 14.12 16.49 8.11
CA PRO A 36 15.00 15.49 8.72
C PRO A 36 14.34 14.75 9.90
N ASP A 37 13.32 15.36 10.52
CA ASP A 37 12.58 14.77 11.63
C ASP A 37 11.36 13.96 11.16
N PHE A 38 11.09 13.96 9.84
CA PHE A 38 10.01 13.16 9.26
C PHE A 38 10.35 11.66 9.27
N GLN A 39 9.41 10.87 9.79
CA GLN A 39 9.45 9.42 9.73
C GLN A 39 8.08 8.87 9.30
N ILE A 40 8.10 7.85 8.44
CA ILE A 40 6.92 7.07 8.08
C ILE A 40 7.21 5.60 8.34
N ASN A 41 6.45 5.01 9.26
CA ASN A 41 6.51 3.60 9.58
C ASN A 41 5.27 2.91 9.03
N VAL A 42 5.49 1.81 8.30
CA VAL A 42 4.42 1.02 7.67
C VAL A 42 4.55 -0.42 8.15
N ASP A 43 3.54 -0.90 8.85
CA ASP A 43 3.45 -2.26 9.34
C ASP A 43 2.30 -2.98 8.63
N ILE A 44 2.57 -4.13 8.03
CA ILE A 44 1.59 -4.89 7.24
C ILE A 44 1.41 -6.25 7.91
N ASP A 45 0.19 -6.54 8.35
CA ASP A 45 -0.18 -7.77 9.02
C ASP A 45 -1.49 -8.33 8.44
N GLY A 46 -1.37 -9.43 7.71
CA GLY A 46 -2.45 -10.00 6.91
C GLY A 46 -3.11 -8.96 5.98
N ASN A 47 -4.42 -8.81 6.10
CA ASN A 47 -5.22 -7.87 5.31
C ASN A 47 -5.31 -6.47 5.90
N VAL A 48 -4.47 -6.12 6.89
CA VAL A 48 -4.43 -4.79 7.51
C VAL A 48 -3.04 -4.16 7.38
N THR A 49 -2.98 -2.85 7.14
CA THR A 49 -1.75 -2.06 7.24
C THR A 49 -1.93 -0.96 8.27
N THR A 50 -0.95 -0.79 9.15
CA THR A 50 -0.82 0.34 10.07
C THR A 50 0.19 1.34 9.51
N TRP A 51 -0.23 2.59 9.41
CA TRP A 51 0.57 3.71 8.92
C TRP A 51 0.81 4.67 10.08
N THR A 52 2.07 4.87 10.47
CA THR A 52 2.46 5.82 11.50
C THR A 52 3.32 6.89 10.87
N LEU A 53 2.78 8.10 10.76
CA LEU A 53 3.50 9.29 10.30
C LEU A 53 3.93 10.12 11.51
N ASP A 54 5.22 10.34 11.67
CA ASP A 54 5.80 11.27 12.64
C ASP A 54 6.44 12.46 11.91
N THR A 55 5.89 13.65 12.12
CA THR A 55 6.39 14.93 11.58
C THR A 55 5.55 16.06 12.14
N THR A 56 6.17 17.22 12.39
CA THR A 56 5.47 18.48 12.70
C THR A 56 5.26 19.35 11.45
N ASN A 57 5.77 18.93 10.28
CA ASN A 57 5.69 19.68 9.04
C ASN A 57 4.29 19.60 8.44
N SER A 58 3.55 20.69 8.56
CA SER A 58 2.17 20.80 8.06
C SER A 58 2.05 20.58 6.55
N LYS A 59 3.08 20.86 5.75
CA LYS A 59 3.06 20.58 4.30
C LYS A 59 3.07 19.08 4.02
N ILE A 60 3.86 18.31 4.77
CA ILE A 60 3.91 16.85 4.66
C ILE A 60 2.59 16.23 5.12
N GLN A 61 2.04 16.71 6.24
CA GLN A 61 0.74 16.27 6.74
C GLN A 61 -0.38 16.55 5.72
N ASN A 62 -0.41 17.75 5.14
CA ASN A 62 -1.39 18.13 4.11
C ASN A 62 -1.23 17.30 2.83
N LEU A 63 0.01 17.01 2.41
CA LEU A 63 0.26 16.13 1.28
C LEU A 63 -0.31 14.73 1.53
N LEU A 64 -0.02 14.13 2.70
CA LEU A 64 -0.54 12.83 3.05
C LEU A 64 -2.08 12.84 3.02
N GLN A 65 -2.72 13.83 3.63
CA GLN A 65 -4.18 13.94 3.69
C GLN A 65 -4.81 14.08 2.30
N ASN A 66 -4.18 14.86 1.41
CA ASN A 66 -4.61 15.01 0.03
C ASN A 66 -4.51 13.70 -0.74
N LEU A 67 -3.41 12.96 -0.58
CA LEU A 67 -3.21 11.67 -1.24
C LEU A 67 -4.20 10.63 -0.72
N ILE A 68 -4.40 10.52 0.60
CA ILE A 68 -5.38 9.62 1.21
C ILE A 68 -6.78 9.84 0.63
N THR A 69 -7.18 11.10 0.45
CA THR A 69 -8.53 11.46 -0.02
C THR A 69 -8.73 11.14 -1.50
N HIS A 70 -7.67 11.22 -2.30
CA HIS A 70 -7.73 11.11 -3.77
C HIS A 70 -6.87 9.94 -4.29
N THR A 71 -6.67 8.90 -3.48
CA THR A 71 -5.79 7.79 -3.84
C THR A 71 -6.33 7.08 -5.08
N SER A 72 -5.52 7.04 -6.13
CA SER A 72 -5.73 6.18 -7.30
C SER A 72 -4.37 5.79 -7.86
N PHE A 73 -4.24 4.53 -8.28
CA PHE A 73 -2.99 4.03 -8.83
C PHE A 73 -3.09 3.85 -10.34
N THR A 74 -2.02 4.24 -11.02
CA THR A 74 -1.79 3.84 -12.41
C THR A 74 -1.46 2.35 -12.49
N ASN A 75 -1.63 1.77 -13.68
CA ASN A 75 -1.23 0.39 -13.92
C ASN A 75 0.28 0.19 -13.67
N HIS A 76 1.10 1.20 -13.98
CA HIS A 76 2.54 1.17 -13.72
C HIS A 76 2.85 1.07 -12.23
N GLN A 77 2.27 1.94 -11.40
CA GLN A 77 2.46 1.90 -9.94
C GLN A 77 2.03 0.57 -9.34
N THR A 78 0.93 -0.01 -9.85
CA THR A 78 0.45 -1.33 -9.40
C THR A 78 1.45 -2.44 -9.76
N SER A 79 1.94 -2.46 -11.00
CA SER A 79 2.94 -3.42 -11.47
C SER A 79 4.26 -3.32 -10.72
N ASP A 80 4.73 -2.10 -10.46
CA ASP A 80 5.96 -1.85 -9.69
C ASP A 80 5.84 -2.36 -8.25
N ALA A 81 4.70 -2.10 -7.59
CA ALA A 81 4.43 -2.60 -6.26
C ALA A 81 4.46 -4.14 -6.22
N ILE A 82 3.80 -4.80 -7.17
CA ILE A 82 3.84 -6.26 -7.33
C ILE A 82 5.27 -6.76 -7.51
N ALA A 83 6.06 -6.12 -8.38
CA ALA A 83 7.45 -6.51 -8.63
C ALA A 83 8.32 -6.38 -7.36
N LYS A 84 8.18 -5.29 -6.60
CA LYS A 84 8.87 -5.08 -5.32
C LYS A 84 8.51 -6.13 -4.29
N ILE A 85 7.23 -6.48 -4.16
CA ILE A 85 6.75 -7.54 -3.26
C ILE A 85 7.36 -8.89 -3.66
N CYS A 86 7.32 -9.22 -4.95
CA CYS A 86 7.89 -10.46 -5.47
C CYS A 86 9.40 -10.53 -5.24
N HIS A 87 10.13 -9.46 -5.50
CA HIS A 87 11.58 -9.41 -5.31
C HIS A 87 11.96 -9.59 -3.83
N LYS A 88 11.33 -8.83 -2.92
CA LYS A 88 11.63 -8.89 -1.48
C LYS A 88 11.37 -10.27 -0.87
N ASN A 89 10.31 -10.94 -1.32
CA ASN A 89 9.85 -12.20 -0.70
C ASN A 89 10.18 -13.45 -1.54
N ILE A 90 10.89 -13.28 -2.66
CA ILE A 90 11.20 -14.36 -3.61
C ILE A 90 9.91 -15.06 -4.08
N PHE A 91 8.89 -14.27 -4.43
CA PHE A 91 7.63 -14.78 -4.99
C PHE A 91 7.59 -14.66 -6.52
N LYS A 92 6.69 -15.42 -7.13
CA LYS A 92 6.17 -15.17 -8.48
C LYS A 92 4.72 -14.71 -8.39
N ALA A 93 4.40 -13.63 -9.09
CA ALA A 93 3.02 -13.16 -9.21
C ALA A 93 2.32 -13.89 -10.36
N HIS A 94 1.08 -14.30 -10.12
CA HIS A 94 0.17 -14.80 -11.16
C HIS A 94 -1.06 -13.90 -11.20
N LEU A 95 -1.07 -12.96 -12.13
CA LEU A 95 -2.18 -12.03 -12.35
C LEU A 95 -3.31 -12.74 -13.11
N LYS A 96 -4.48 -12.87 -12.49
CA LYS A 96 -5.66 -13.52 -13.05
C LYS A 96 -6.63 -12.52 -13.67
N ASN A 97 -6.83 -11.38 -13.01
CA ASN A 97 -7.78 -10.35 -13.45
C ASN A 97 -7.31 -8.94 -13.05
N SER A 98 -6.79 -8.19 -14.02
CA SER A 98 -6.28 -6.82 -13.82
C SER A 98 -7.36 -5.80 -13.48
N SER A 99 -8.56 -5.94 -14.07
CA SER A 99 -9.67 -5.01 -13.83
C SER A 99 -10.23 -5.18 -12.41
N LEU A 100 -10.35 -6.43 -11.96
CA LEU A 100 -10.73 -6.73 -10.59
C LEU A 100 -9.67 -6.23 -9.60
N LEU A 101 -8.39 -6.48 -9.87
CA LEU A 101 -7.31 -5.99 -9.01
C LEU A 101 -7.39 -4.47 -8.85
N LYS A 102 -7.55 -3.73 -9.95
CA LYS A 102 -7.70 -2.26 -9.91
C LYS A 102 -8.91 -1.83 -9.08
N SER A 103 -10.05 -2.49 -9.25
CA SER A 103 -11.26 -2.22 -8.48
C SER A 103 -11.04 -2.46 -6.98
N GLU A 104 -10.42 -3.58 -6.61
CA GLU A 104 -10.14 -3.93 -5.22
C GLU A 104 -9.17 -2.95 -4.56
N LEU A 105 -8.11 -2.53 -5.27
CA LEU A 105 -7.18 -1.52 -4.75
C LEU A 105 -7.87 -0.17 -4.53
N ASN A 106 -8.77 0.26 -5.43
CA ASN A 106 -9.51 1.51 -5.30
C ASN A 106 -10.57 1.48 -4.17
N ARG A 107 -10.96 0.30 -3.68
CA ARG A 107 -11.90 0.14 -2.57
C ARG A 107 -11.24 0.29 -1.21
N ILE A 108 -9.92 0.14 -1.14
CA ILE A 108 -9.16 0.27 0.11
C ILE A 108 -9.17 1.74 0.52
N LYS A 109 -9.56 2.00 1.76
CA LYS A 109 -9.65 3.34 2.34
C LYS A 109 -8.85 3.41 3.61
N PHE A 110 -8.33 4.60 3.90
CA PHE A 110 -7.73 4.91 5.18
C PHE A 110 -8.82 5.16 6.22
N GLN A 111 -8.57 4.70 7.44
CA GLN A 111 -9.46 4.87 8.59
C GLN A 111 -8.66 5.06 9.87
N VAL A 112 -9.31 5.64 10.89
CA VAL A 112 -8.68 5.92 12.19
C VAL A 112 -8.84 4.78 13.21
N GLN A 113 -9.83 3.92 13.03
CA GLN A 113 -10.06 2.78 13.91
C GLN A 113 -9.28 1.57 13.39
N LYS A 114 -8.53 0.90 14.28
CA LYS A 114 -7.81 -0.33 13.92
C LYS A 114 -8.81 -1.43 13.60
N PRO A 115 -8.84 -1.94 12.36
CA PRO A 115 -9.70 -3.07 12.03
C PRO A 115 -9.08 -4.38 12.52
N GLU A 116 -9.93 -5.38 12.73
CA GLU A 116 -9.47 -6.75 12.96
C GLU A 116 -8.85 -7.34 11.71
N ILE A 117 -7.79 -8.12 11.91
CA ILE A 117 -7.15 -8.93 10.86
C ILE A 117 -8.02 -10.17 10.64
N THR A 118 -8.40 -10.43 9.41
CA THR A 118 -9.34 -11.53 9.07
C THR A 118 -8.85 -12.42 7.94
N ASP A 119 -7.72 -12.10 7.31
CA ASP A 119 -7.16 -12.84 6.19
C ASP A 119 -5.65 -12.61 6.10
N ASP A 120 -4.88 -13.66 5.87
CA ASP A 120 -3.42 -13.62 5.59
C ASP A 120 -3.08 -14.25 4.22
N SER A 121 -4.08 -14.42 3.36
CA SER A 121 -3.97 -15.20 2.13
C SER A 121 -3.11 -14.48 1.10
N LEU A 122 -2.13 -15.21 0.56
CA LEU A 122 -1.34 -14.76 -0.59
C LEU A 122 -2.09 -14.88 -1.93
N THR A 123 -3.26 -15.51 -1.92
CA THR A 123 -4.06 -15.81 -3.11
C THR A 123 -5.40 -15.09 -3.10
N SER A 124 -5.88 -14.75 -4.30
CA SER A 124 -7.17 -14.09 -4.50
C SER A 124 -7.71 -14.35 -5.89
N ASP A 125 -8.93 -13.87 -6.18
CA ASP A 125 -9.52 -13.97 -7.52
C ASP A 125 -8.79 -13.13 -8.56
N ALA A 126 -8.05 -12.10 -8.13
CA ALA A 126 -7.39 -11.16 -9.05
C ALA A 126 -5.90 -11.46 -9.26
N ILE A 127 -5.20 -11.92 -8.21
CA ILE A 127 -3.76 -12.18 -8.24
C ILE A 127 -3.37 -13.19 -7.16
N ASP A 128 -2.37 -14.02 -7.45
CA ASP A 128 -1.69 -14.86 -6.47
C ASP A 128 -0.22 -14.48 -6.34
N PHE A 129 0.30 -14.55 -5.12
CA PHE A 129 1.73 -14.61 -4.84
C PHE A 129 2.14 -16.04 -4.49
N ILE A 130 3.01 -16.62 -5.31
CA ILE A 130 3.38 -18.03 -5.23
C ILE A 130 4.87 -18.13 -4.88
N LYS A 131 5.19 -18.87 -3.81
CA LYS A 131 6.58 -19.26 -3.53
C LYS A 131 7.05 -20.27 -4.59
N PRO A 132 8.21 -20.05 -5.24
CA PRO A 132 8.81 -21.05 -6.11
C PRO A 132 8.94 -22.37 -5.33
N ARG A 133 8.47 -23.47 -5.93
CA ARG A 133 8.81 -24.80 -5.42
C ARG A 133 10.28 -25.04 -5.78
N THR A 134 11.11 -25.23 -4.76
CA THR A 134 12.49 -25.74 -4.90
C THR A 134 12.47 -27.15 -5.45
#